data_AF-A0A3B9FLJ5-F1
#
_entry.id   AF-A0A3B9FLJ5-F1
#
_cell.length_a   1.000
_cell.length_b   1.000
_cell.length_c   1.000
_cell.angle_alpha   90.00
_cell.angle_beta   90.00
_cell.angle_gamma   90.00
#
_symmetry.space_group_name_H-M   'P 1'
#
loop_
_entity.id
_entity.type
_entity.pdbx_description
1 polymer ?
#
loop_
_entity_poly.entity_id
_entity_poly.type
_entity_poly.pdbx_seq_one_letter_code
_entity_poly.pdbx_strand_id
1 'polypeptide(L)'
;GTNFATAVMAGFPDGIVYLEANSQGTIDMADFKEKIGRYGERLCGVMITNPNTSGVFENQFHKISKAVHDAGGLVFMDGANMNAIAGVVNLSALGVDAVHNNLHKTWTIPHGGGGPGDAIVAVSEKLADFLPGKQIFKDEEGTYRSRSASSSIGSFHRHWGNFAHKVRAYSYLLRLGREGVPRMSSTAVLSSRYLFEALKPHYPTLPACGGKSPRMHEFILTLEETDFERLEEAGIPRAQVIPQVGKLFLDFGFHAPTVAFPEVFGLMIEPTESYAKNELDRFAEAVKTIREIIEECPQALESAPHFTPIDRVDEVAANRNLCLRDQLDHLPSLPFNRVKPSVLKDLSIPEIKKRILESVRSEG
;
A
#
# COMPACT_ATOMS: atom_id res chain seq x y z
N GLY A 1 -8.80 0.43 -5.54
CA GLY A 1 -8.94 1.66 -6.34
C GLY A 1 -8.60 1.43 -7.80
N THR A 2 -7.31 1.30 -8.13
CA THR A 2 -6.79 1.11 -9.50
C THR A 2 -7.39 -0.08 -10.24
N ASN A 3 -7.67 -1.20 -9.56
CA ASN A 3 -8.28 -2.38 -10.19
C ASN A 3 -9.62 -2.04 -10.86
N PHE A 4 -10.50 -1.34 -10.14
CA PHE A 4 -11.80 -0.89 -10.66
C PHE A 4 -11.61 0.02 -11.87
N ALA A 5 -10.81 1.09 -11.71
CA ALA A 5 -10.56 2.05 -12.79
C ALA A 5 -9.97 1.37 -14.04
N THR A 6 -9.06 0.42 -13.86
CA THR A 6 -8.44 -0.35 -14.95
C THR A 6 -9.46 -1.24 -15.65
N ALA A 7 -10.34 -1.92 -14.91
CA ALA A 7 -11.41 -2.72 -15.51
C ALA A 7 -12.39 -1.85 -16.32
N VAL A 8 -12.76 -0.67 -15.82
CA VAL A 8 -13.58 0.29 -16.57
C VAL A 8 -12.87 0.74 -17.84
N MET A 9 -11.60 1.15 -17.75
CA MET A 9 -10.80 1.55 -18.91
C MET A 9 -10.60 0.43 -19.93
N ALA A 10 -10.56 -0.83 -19.47
CA ALA A 10 -10.48 -2.01 -20.32
C ALA A 10 -11.82 -2.40 -20.96
N GLY A 11 -12.89 -1.63 -20.75
CA GLY A 11 -14.18 -1.83 -21.42
C GLY A 11 -15.23 -2.57 -20.59
N PHE A 12 -15.10 -2.62 -19.25
CA PHE A 12 -16.08 -3.25 -18.34
C PHE A 12 -16.83 -2.24 -17.44
N PRO A 13 -17.36 -1.10 -17.93
CA PRO A 13 -17.98 -0.08 -17.07
C PRO A 13 -19.12 -0.61 -16.20
N ASP A 14 -19.96 -1.50 -16.75
CA ASP A 14 -21.12 -2.12 -16.06
C ASP A 14 -20.89 -3.61 -15.73
N GLY A 15 -19.67 -4.11 -15.92
CA GLY A 15 -19.32 -5.52 -15.80
C GLY A 15 -18.64 -5.91 -14.49
N ILE A 16 -18.47 -4.95 -13.57
CA ILE A 16 -17.70 -5.15 -12.34
C ILE A 16 -18.62 -5.63 -11.22
N VAL A 17 -18.31 -6.81 -10.69
CA VAL A 17 -18.99 -7.40 -9.53
C VAL A 17 -18.01 -7.40 -8.36
N TYR A 18 -18.37 -6.71 -7.28
CA TYR A 18 -17.58 -6.72 -6.04
C TYR A 18 -17.65 -8.08 -5.36
N LEU A 19 -16.63 -8.45 -4.60
CA LEU A 19 -16.65 -9.61 -3.72
C LEU A 19 -16.67 -9.12 -2.28
N GLU A 20 -17.50 -9.73 -1.45
CA GLU A 20 -17.56 -9.40 -0.02
C GLU A 20 -16.35 -9.98 0.72
N ALA A 21 -15.97 -9.34 1.81
CA ALA A 21 -15.00 -9.86 2.75
C ALA A 21 -15.71 -10.48 3.95
N ASN A 22 -15.22 -11.63 4.43
CA ASN A 22 -15.72 -12.25 5.64
C ASN A 22 -15.13 -11.57 6.90
N SER A 23 -15.54 -12.04 8.09
CA SER A 23 -15.07 -11.49 9.38
C SER A 23 -13.58 -11.70 9.66
N GLN A 24 -12.89 -12.57 8.91
CA GLN A 24 -11.44 -12.73 8.94
C GLN A 24 -10.72 -11.77 7.97
N GLY A 25 -11.48 -10.92 7.28
CA GLY A 25 -11.00 -9.98 6.26
C GLY A 25 -10.31 -10.67 5.09
N THR A 26 -10.72 -11.89 4.77
CA THR A 26 -10.43 -12.57 3.50
C THR A 26 -11.70 -12.62 2.65
N ILE A 27 -11.60 -13.02 1.38
CA ILE A 27 -12.76 -13.15 0.49
C ILE A 27 -13.80 -14.09 1.12
N ASP A 28 -15.07 -13.67 1.15
CA ASP A 28 -16.18 -14.52 1.57
C ASP A 28 -16.46 -15.57 0.48
N MET A 29 -16.17 -16.84 0.79
CA MET A 29 -16.36 -17.93 -0.15
C MET A 29 -17.82 -18.29 -0.40
N ALA A 30 -18.76 -17.91 0.48
CA ALA A 30 -20.19 -18.12 0.22
C ALA A 30 -20.66 -17.12 -0.84
N ASP A 31 -20.37 -15.83 -0.64
CA ASP A 31 -20.62 -14.76 -1.59
C ASP A 31 -19.95 -15.02 -2.94
N PHE A 32 -18.66 -15.41 -2.93
CA PHE A 32 -17.93 -15.75 -4.14
C PHE A 32 -18.60 -16.90 -4.93
N LYS A 33 -19.05 -17.96 -4.26
CA LYS A 33 -19.75 -19.08 -4.92
C LYS A 33 -21.09 -18.66 -5.51
N GLU A 34 -21.85 -17.82 -4.81
CA GLU A 34 -23.09 -17.25 -5.33
C GLU A 34 -22.83 -16.46 -6.62
N LYS A 35 -21.83 -15.58 -6.60
CA LYS A 35 -21.44 -14.75 -7.76
C LYS A 35 -20.92 -15.59 -8.92
N ILE A 36 -20.15 -16.65 -8.67
CA ILE A 36 -19.77 -17.62 -9.71
C ILE A 36 -21.00 -18.31 -10.30
N GLY A 37 -21.94 -18.77 -9.48
CA GLY A 37 -23.17 -19.39 -9.97
C GLY A 37 -24.03 -18.44 -10.82
N ARG A 38 -24.06 -17.15 -10.46
CA ARG A 38 -24.87 -16.14 -11.14
C ARG A 38 -24.22 -15.57 -12.42
N TYR A 39 -22.90 -15.41 -12.42
CA TYR A 39 -22.18 -14.69 -13.48
C TYR A 39 -21.19 -15.56 -14.26
N GLY A 40 -20.99 -16.82 -13.88
CA GLY A 40 -19.96 -17.71 -14.43
C GLY A 40 -19.95 -17.82 -15.95
N GLU A 41 -21.12 -17.94 -16.59
CA GLU A 41 -21.23 -18.03 -18.05
C GLU A 41 -20.72 -16.79 -18.81
N ARG A 42 -20.60 -15.64 -18.14
CA ARG A 42 -20.13 -14.37 -18.71
C ARG A 42 -18.88 -13.85 -17.99
N LEU A 43 -18.22 -14.69 -17.18
CA LEU A 43 -17.07 -14.30 -16.39
C LEU A 43 -15.83 -14.13 -17.28
N CYS A 44 -15.30 -12.91 -17.37
CA CYS A 44 -14.00 -12.68 -18.01
C CYS A 44 -12.83 -13.08 -17.08
N GLY A 45 -12.96 -12.80 -15.78
CA GLY A 45 -11.92 -13.09 -14.81
C GLY A 45 -12.14 -12.42 -13.46
N VAL A 46 -11.16 -12.57 -12.56
CA VAL A 46 -11.16 -11.96 -11.23
C VAL A 46 -9.87 -11.16 -11.03
N MET A 47 -9.95 -10.06 -10.28
CA MET A 47 -8.80 -9.27 -9.86
C MET A 47 -8.63 -9.37 -8.34
N ILE A 48 -7.51 -9.93 -7.86
CA ILE A 48 -7.28 -10.17 -6.43
C ILE A 48 -5.90 -9.67 -6.04
N THR A 49 -5.80 -8.99 -4.90
CA THR A 49 -4.51 -8.68 -4.26
C THR A 49 -4.20 -9.79 -3.25
N ASN A 50 -3.01 -10.39 -3.27
CA ASN A 50 -2.62 -11.40 -2.28
C ASN A 50 -1.13 -11.26 -1.88
N PRO A 51 -0.79 -10.95 -0.61
CA PRO A 51 -1.71 -10.63 0.50
C PRO A 51 -2.65 -9.48 0.15
N ASN A 52 -3.86 -9.52 0.69
CA ASN A 52 -4.87 -8.51 0.42
C ASN A 52 -4.48 -7.16 1.01
N THR A 53 -5.27 -6.14 0.70
CA THR A 53 -4.99 -4.74 1.06
C THR A 53 -5.01 -4.47 2.57
N SER A 54 -5.45 -5.43 3.38
CA SER A 54 -5.45 -5.32 4.84
C SER A 54 -4.31 -6.11 5.48
N GLY A 55 -3.33 -6.53 4.68
CA GLY A 55 -2.16 -7.29 5.13
C GLY A 55 -2.48 -8.73 5.53
N VAL A 56 -3.58 -9.32 5.02
CA VAL A 56 -4.00 -10.69 5.32
C VAL A 56 -3.77 -11.59 4.09
N PHE A 57 -3.30 -12.81 4.30
CA PHE A 57 -3.07 -13.78 3.22
C PHE A 57 -4.36 -14.53 2.85
N GLU A 58 -4.73 -14.52 1.56
CA GLU A 58 -5.89 -15.25 1.03
C GLU A 58 -5.59 -16.76 0.97
N ASN A 59 -5.77 -17.47 2.09
CA ASN A 59 -5.42 -18.89 2.19
C ASN A 59 -6.29 -19.83 1.33
N GLN A 60 -7.41 -19.36 0.80
CA GLN A 60 -8.30 -20.11 -0.10
C GLN A 60 -8.12 -19.74 -1.58
N PHE A 61 -7.09 -18.97 -1.93
CA PHE A 61 -6.85 -18.46 -3.30
C PHE A 61 -6.90 -19.57 -4.37
N HIS A 62 -6.31 -20.75 -4.10
CA HIS A 62 -6.33 -21.89 -5.03
C HIS A 62 -7.75 -22.41 -5.36
N LYS A 63 -8.70 -22.27 -4.43
CA LYS A 63 -10.11 -22.63 -4.66
C LYS A 63 -10.80 -21.59 -5.54
N ILE A 64 -10.46 -20.33 -5.32
CA ILE A 64 -10.97 -19.20 -6.11
C ILE A 64 -10.47 -19.33 -7.54
N SER A 65 -9.16 -19.49 -7.75
CA SER A 65 -8.58 -19.64 -9.08
C SER A 65 -9.13 -20.85 -9.82
N LYS A 66 -9.24 -22.00 -9.15
CA LYS A 66 -9.90 -23.18 -9.73
C LYS A 66 -11.33 -22.89 -10.18
N ALA A 67 -12.16 -22.28 -9.33
CA ALA A 67 -13.55 -21.99 -9.68
C ALA A 67 -13.68 -20.98 -10.83
N VAL A 68 -12.81 -19.97 -10.89
CA VAL A 68 -12.74 -19.02 -11.99
C VAL A 68 -12.35 -19.71 -13.30
N HIS A 69 -11.33 -20.57 -13.26
CA HIS A 69 -10.89 -21.34 -14.42
C HIS A 69 -11.95 -22.35 -14.89
N ASP A 70 -12.64 -23.03 -13.97
CA ASP A 70 -13.73 -23.96 -14.28
C ASP A 70 -14.90 -23.22 -14.97
N ALA A 71 -15.10 -21.93 -14.68
CA ALA A 71 -16.08 -21.06 -15.34
C ALA A 71 -15.54 -20.40 -16.63
N GLY A 72 -14.30 -20.67 -17.05
CA GLY A 72 -13.68 -20.13 -18.27
C GLY A 72 -13.05 -18.74 -18.12
N GLY A 73 -13.02 -18.16 -16.91
CA GLY A 73 -12.38 -16.88 -16.63
C GLY A 73 -10.87 -17.00 -16.37
N LEU A 74 -10.20 -15.84 -16.25
CA LEU A 74 -8.78 -15.73 -15.91
C LEU A 74 -8.55 -15.04 -14.54
N VAL A 75 -7.41 -15.30 -13.92
CA VAL A 75 -7.04 -14.75 -12.61
C VAL A 75 -5.95 -13.69 -12.79
N PHE A 76 -6.32 -12.44 -12.57
CA PHE A 76 -5.37 -11.34 -12.44
C PHE A 76 -5.03 -11.13 -10.96
N MET A 77 -3.75 -11.15 -10.63
CA MET A 77 -3.27 -10.77 -9.31
C MET A 77 -2.67 -9.36 -9.35
N ASP A 78 -3.14 -8.49 -8.45
CA ASP A 78 -2.45 -7.26 -8.13
C ASP A 78 -1.20 -7.61 -7.30
N GLY A 79 -0.02 -7.39 -7.87
CA GLY A 79 1.26 -7.68 -7.24
C GLY A 79 1.91 -6.47 -6.55
N ALA A 80 1.14 -5.44 -6.20
CA ALA A 80 1.65 -4.33 -5.38
C ALA A 80 2.14 -4.77 -3.99
N ASN A 81 1.70 -5.94 -3.52
CA ASN A 81 2.07 -6.55 -2.23
C ASN A 81 3.06 -7.72 -2.36
N MET A 82 3.78 -7.80 -3.49
CA MET A 82 4.79 -8.85 -3.72
C MET A 82 5.94 -8.83 -2.72
N ASN A 83 6.17 -7.72 -2.01
CA ASN A 83 7.20 -7.66 -0.97
C ASN A 83 6.96 -8.68 0.16
N ALA A 84 5.72 -9.13 0.38
CA ALA A 84 5.43 -10.16 1.39
C ALA A 84 5.73 -11.60 0.95
N ILE A 85 5.78 -11.88 -0.35
CA ILE A 85 5.68 -13.26 -0.87
C ILE A 85 6.70 -13.60 -1.95
N ALA A 86 7.51 -12.64 -2.39
CA ALA A 86 8.51 -12.85 -3.42
C ALA A 86 9.51 -13.96 -3.03
N GLY A 87 9.72 -14.93 -3.92
CA GLY A 87 10.59 -16.07 -3.67
C GLY A 87 10.04 -17.12 -2.69
N VAL A 88 8.86 -16.90 -2.11
CA VAL A 88 8.21 -17.81 -1.14
C VAL A 88 7.01 -18.51 -1.76
N VAL A 89 6.16 -17.77 -2.48
CA VAL A 89 4.91 -18.28 -3.03
C VAL A 89 5.03 -18.53 -4.54
N ASN A 90 4.58 -19.71 -4.98
CA ASN A 90 4.48 -20.04 -6.40
C ASN A 90 3.13 -19.57 -6.97
N LEU A 91 3.14 -18.47 -7.72
CA LEU A 91 1.93 -17.87 -8.29
C LEU A 91 1.26 -18.76 -9.36
N SER A 92 2.05 -19.53 -10.12
CA SER A 92 1.50 -20.49 -11.09
C SER A 92 0.73 -21.60 -10.37
N ALA A 93 1.27 -22.12 -9.27
CA ALA A 93 0.57 -23.11 -8.44
C ALA A 93 -0.68 -22.53 -7.74
N LEU A 94 -0.73 -21.22 -7.50
CA LEU A 94 -1.93 -20.53 -7.05
C LEU A 94 -2.97 -20.33 -8.16
N GLY A 95 -2.62 -20.54 -9.42
CA GLY A 95 -3.50 -20.36 -10.58
C GLY A 95 -3.58 -18.91 -11.06
N VAL A 96 -2.57 -18.08 -10.79
CA VAL A 96 -2.50 -16.70 -11.32
C VAL A 96 -2.13 -16.74 -12.80
N ASP A 97 -2.98 -16.16 -13.66
CA ASP A 97 -2.71 -16.08 -15.10
C ASP A 97 -1.98 -14.79 -15.49
N ALA A 98 -2.14 -13.71 -14.74
CA ALA A 98 -1.41 -12.46 -14.95
C ALA A 98 -1.15 -11.75 -13.62
N VAL A 99 0.03 -11.16 -13.45
CA VAL A 99 0.38 -10.34 -12.28
C VAL A 99 1.21 -9.14 -12.69
N HIS A 100 0.76 -7.95 -12.30
CA HIS A 100 1.61 -6.76 -12.39
C HIS A 100 2.45 -6.62 -11.12
N ASN A 101 3.70 -6.20 -11.25
CA ASN A 101 4.60 -5.95 -10.12
C ASN A 101 5.06 -4.49 -10.16
N ASN A 102 4.85 -3.76 -9.06
CA ASN A 102 5.30 -2.38 -8.93
C ASN A 102 6.82 -2.35 -8.66
N LEU A 103 7.61 -1.95 -9.66
CA LEU A 103 9.06 -1.83 -9.48
C LEU A 103 9.44 -0.75 -8.46
N HIS A 104 8.59 0.27 -8.33
CA HIS A 104 8.71 1.38 -7.40
C HIS A 104 8.21 1.10 -5.99
N LYS A 105 7.75 -0.14 -5.74
CA LYS A 105 7.52 -0.65 -4.39
C LYS A 105 8.56 -1.74 -4.09
N THR A 106 8.29 -2.97 -4.50
CA THR A 106 9.08 -4.16 -4.16
C THR A 106 10.50 -4.16 -4.74
N TRP A 107 10.73 -3.49 -5.87
CA TRP A 107 11.96 -3.64 -6.64
C TRP A 107 12.84 -2.38 -6.66
N THR A 108 12.77 -1.59 -5.59
CA THR A 108 13.68 -0.49 -5.21
C THR A 108 13.73 0.74 -6.11
N ILE A 109 12.84 0.86 -7.10
CA ILE A 109 12.72 2.12 -7.85
C ILE A 109 12.23 3.21 -6.90
N PRO A 110 12.85 4.40 -6.88
CA PRO A 110 12.47 5.45 -5.94
C PRO A 110 11.04 5.94 -6.21
N HIS A 111 10.29 6.21 -5.13
CA HIS A 111 8.93 6.73 -5.18
C HIS A 111 8.83 8.14 -5.79
N GLY A 112 9.91 8.93 -5.72
CA GLY A 112 10.06 10.21 -6.42
C GLY A 112 9.05 11.31 -6.06
N GLY A 113 8.34 11.19 -4.92
CA GLY A 113 7.30 12.16 -4.52
C GLY A 113 5.99 12.02 -5.29
N GLY A 114 5.74 10.86 -5.93
CA GLY A 114 4.54 10.60 -6.74
C GLY A 114 4.83 10.01 -8.12
N GLY A 115 6.07 9.61 -8.39
CA GLY A 115 6.53 9.07 -9.65
C GLY A 115 7.94 9.54 -9.99
N PRO A 116 8.61 8.93 -10.98
CA PRO A 116 8.06 7.97 -11.95
C PRO A 116 7.89 6.55 -11.39
N GLY A 117 6.81 5.88 -11.79
CA GLY A 117 6.63 4.43 -11.61
C GLY A 117 7.15 3.64 -12.82
N ASP A 118 7.50 2.37 -12.60
CA ASP A 118 7.58 1.35 -13.65
C ASP A 118 6.98 0.04 -13.11
N ALA A 119 6.52 -0.82 -14.02
CA ALA A 119 5.93 -2.10 -13.69
C ALA A 119 6.38 -3.18 -14.68
N ILE A 120 6.40 -4.42 -14.21
CA ILE A 120 6.49 -5.60 -15.07
C ILE A 120 5.19 -6.39 -14.93
N VAL A 121 4.67 -6.90 -16.05
CA VAL A 121 3.51 -7.79 -16.05
C VAL A 121 4.00 -9.17 -16.45
N ALA A 122 3.92 -10.11 -15.53
CA ALA A 122 4.18 -11.53 -15.81
C ALA A 122 2.85 -12.20 -16.16
N VAL A 123 2.85 -13.04 -17.19
CA VAL A 123 1.66 -13.74 -17.66
C VAL A 123 1.93 -15.22 -17.83
N SER A 124 0.89 -16.04 -17.72
CA SER A 124 0.90 -17.45 -18.10
C SER A 124 0.98 -17.61 -19.62
N GLU A 125 1.29 -18.82 -20.08
CA GLU A 125 1.36 -19.15 -21.51
C GLU A 125 0.07 -18.81 -22.26
N LYS A 126 -1.10 -18.93 -21.60
CA LYS A 126 -2.42 -18.59 -22.16
C LYS A 126 -2.49 -17.15 -22.69
N LEU A 127 -1.70 -16.25 -22.12
CA LEU A 127 -1.73 -14.82 -22.40
C LEU A 127 -0.50 -14.33 -23.18
N ALA A 128 0.48 -15.19 -23.44
CA ALA A 128 1.75 -14.80 -24.09
C ALA A 128 1.53 -14.22 -25.49
N ASP A 129 0.61 -14.79 -26.26
CA ASP A 129 0.28 -14.36 -27.62
C ASP A 129 -0.46 -13.01 -27.69
N PHE A 130 -0.90 -12.49 -26.55
CA PHE A 130 -1.63 -11.22 -26.44
C PHE A 130 -0.77 -10.09 -25.86
N LEU A 131 0.49 -10.34 -25.51
CA LEU A 131 1.36 -9.35 -24.90
C LEU A 131 1.48 -8.06 -25.76
N PRO A 132 1.46 -6.89 -25.11
CA PRO A 132 1.55 -5.62 -25.81
C PRO A 132 2.98 -5.33 -26.28
N GLY A 133 3.11 -4.43 -27.27
CA GLY A 133 4.38 -3.91 -27.75
C GLY A 133 5.24 -4.94 -28.46
N LYS A 134 6.55 -4.89 -28.18
CA LYS A 134 7.53 -5.86 -28.69
C LYS A 134 8.16 -6.59 -27.51
N GLN A 135 8.34 -7.89 -27.67
CA GLN A 135 9.04 -8.76 -26.73
C GLN A 135 10.46 -9.03 -27.25
N ILE A 136 11.42 -9.15 -26.33
CA ILE A 136 12.82 -9.50 -26.65
C ILE A 136 13.00 -11.00 -26.49
N PHE A 137 13.57 -11.65 -27.50
CA PHE A 137 13.91 -13.07 -27.47
C PHE A 137 15.34 -13.26 -27.97
N LYS A 138 15.98 -14.36 -27.55
CA LYS A 138 17.27 -14.79 -28.05
C LYS A 138 17.02 -15.87 -29.10
N ASP A 139 17.49 -15.67 -30.33
CA ASP A 139 17.37 -16.65 -31.39
C ASP A 139 18.40 -17.80 -31.23
N GLU A 140 18.31 -18.79 -32.12
CA GLU A 140 19.19 -19.96 -32.14
C GLU A 140 20.66 -19.61 -32.40
N GLU A 141 20.92 -18.49 -33.08
CA GLU A 141 22.27 -17.95 -33.33
C GLU A 141 22.83 -17.20 -32.10
N GLY A 142 22.01 -17.05 -31.05
CA GLY A 142 22.35 -16.36 -29.82
C GLY A 142 22.20 -14.84 -29.87
N THR A 143 21.58 -14.31 -30.93
CA THR A 143 21.32 -12.88 -31.12
C THR A 143 19.97 -12.49 -30.50
N TYR A 144 19.93 -11.33 -29.85
CA TYR A 144 18.67 -10.79 -29.33
C TYR A 144 17.89 -10.08 -30.42
N ARG A 145 16.63 -10.47 -30.61
CA ARG A 145 15.69 -9.86 -31.57
C ARG A 145 14.41 -9.45 -30.87
N SER A 146 13.68 -8.55 -31.52
CA SER A 146 12.37 -8.10 -31.05
C SER A 146 11.26 -8.56 -31.98
N ARG A 147 10.12 -8.99 -31.41
CA ARG A 147 8.93 -9.41 -32.15
C ARG A 147 7.68 -9.03 -31.38
N SER A 148 6.61 -8.68 -32.10
CA SER A 148 5.28 -8.53 -31.52
C SER A 148 4.58 -9.88 -31.37
N ALA A 149 3.79 -10.02 -30.32
CA ALA A 149 2.97 -11.20 -30.12
C ALA A 149 1.96 -11.36 -31.26
N SER A 150 1.58 -12.59 -31.61
CA SER A 150 0.77 -12.90 -32.79
C SER A 150 -0.61 -12.23 -32.76
N SER A 151 -1.20 -12.15 -31.57
CA SER A 151 -2.51 -11.56 -31.28
C SER A 151 -2.39 -10.39 -30.31
N SER A 152 -1.31 -9.61 -30.43
CA SER A 152 -0.99 -8.51 -29.52
C SER A 152 -2.16 -7.54 -29.34
N ILE A 153 -2.43 -7.13 -28.09
CA ILE A 153 -3.44 -6.11 -27.75
C ILE A 153 -3.00 -4.67 -28.11
N GLY A 154 -1.95 -4.51 -28.92
CA GLY A 154 -1.42 -3.22 -29.33
C GLY A 154 -0.22 -2.78 -28.50
N SER A 155 0.01 -1.48 -28.39
CA SER A 155 1.15 -0.92 -27.66
C SER A 155 0.76 0.34 -26.91
N PHE A 156 1.10 0.41 -25.63
CA PHE A 156 0.85 1.56 -24.75
C PHE A 156 2.13 2.12 -24.12
N HIS A 157 3.30 1.57 -24.45
CA HIS A 157 4.59 2.10 -24.02
C HIS A 157 5.21 3.02 -25.08
N ARG A 158 5.85 4.11 -24.63
CA ARG A 158 6.79 4.87 -25.48
C ARG A 158 8.12 4.10 -25.52
N HIS A 159 8.54 3.67 -26.70
CA HIS A 159 9.73 2.83 -26.92
C HIS A 159 9.68 1.48 -26.19
N TRP A 160 10.37 1.35 -25.04
CA TRP A 160 10.52 0.12 -24.25
C TRP A 160 10.19 0.33 -22.76
N GLY A 161 9.52 1.45 -22.45
CA GLY A 161 9.35 1.91 -21.07
C GLY A 161 10.64 2.50 -20.48
N ASN A 162 10.73 2.55 -19.15
CA ASN A 162 11.85 3.18 -18.46
C ASN A 162 13.05 2.22 -18.33
N PHE A 163 13.99 2.29 -19.27
CA PHE A 163 15.15 1.41 -19.30
C PHE A 163 15.99 1.46 -18.01
N ALA A 164 16.24 2.65 -17.46
CA ALA A 164 17.06 2.82 -16.25
C ALA A 164 16.41 2.13 -15.03
N HIS A 165 15.07 2.16 -14.93
CA HIS A 165 14.36 1.43 -13.89
C HIS A 165 14.56 -0.08 -14.04
N LYS A 166 14.48 -0.61 -15.26
CA LYS A 166 14.70 -2.05 -15.51
C LYS A 166 16.13 -2.48 -15.13
N VAL A 167 17.14 -1.67 -15.45
CA VAL A 167 18.54 -1.91 -15.05
C VAL A 167 18.70 -1.92 -13.52
N ARG A 168 18.07 -0.96 -12.82
CA ARG A 168 18.11 -0.91 -11.35
C ARG A 168 17.44 -2.13 -10.72
N ALA A 169 16.22 -2.45 -11.15
CA ALA A 169 15.49 -3.62 -10.64
C ALA A 169 16.28 -4.92 -10.89
N TYR A 170 16.86 -5.08 -12.09
CA TYR A 170 17.72 -6.21 -12.41
C TYR A 170 18.97 -6.26 -11.53
N SER A 171 19.64 -5.13 -11.30
CA SER A 171 20.83 -5.07 -10.44
C SER A 171 20.50 -5.43 -8.99
N TYR A 172 19.35 -4.99 -8.49
CA TYR A 172 18.86 -5.35 -7.16
C TYR A 172 18.57 -6.85 -7.05
N LEU A 173 17.87 -7.42 -8.03
CA LEU A 173 17.60 -8.86 -8.10
C LEU A 173 18.90 -9.69 -8.16
N LEU A 174 19.88 -9.27 -8.96
CA LEU A 174 21.21 -9.91 -9.01
C LEU A 174 21.92 -9.83 -7.65
N ARG A 175 21.82 -8.69 -6.96
CA ARG A 175 22.47 -8.49 -5.67
C ARG A 175 21.87 -9.36 -4.57
N LEU A 176 20.54 -9.49 -4.54
CA LEU A 176 19.83 -10.37 -3.61
C LEU A 176 20.09 -11.84 -3.95
N GLY A 177 20.03 -12.19 -5.23
CA GLY A 177 20.13 -13.57 -5.69
C GLY A 177 18.99 -14.45 -5.18
N ARG A 178 19.13 -15.76 -5.40
CA ARG A 178 18.09 -16.76 -5.09
C ARG A 178 17.72 -16.80 -3.61
N GLU A 179 18.68 -16.56 -2.72
CA GLU A 179 18.47 -16.59 -1.27
C GLU A 179 18.03 -15.24 -0.70
N GLY A 180 18.47 -14.13 -1.29
CA GLY A 180 18.16 -12.80 -0.78
C GLY A 180 16.71 -12.38 -1.00
N VAL A 181 16.07 -12.78 -2.10
CA VAL A 181 14.67 -12.45 -2.38
C VAL A 181 13.70 -13.02 -1.33
N PRO A 182 13.67 -14.32 -1.03
CA PRO A 182 12.81 -14.84 0.04
C PRO A 182 13.18 -14.30 1.43
N ARG A 183 14.46 -13.98 1.67
CA ARG A 183 14.89 -13.34 2.92
C ARG A 183 14.38 -11.90 3.06
N MET A 184 14.38 -11.12 1.97
CA MET A 184 13.80 -9.78 1.92
C MET A 184 12.32 -9.86 2.33
N SER A 185 11.54 -10.72 1.67
CA SER A 185 10.12 -10.88 2.00
C SER A 185 9.87 -11.37 3.42
N SER A 186 10.65 -12.34 3.89
CA SER A 186 10.52 -12.85 5.26
C SER A 186 10.85 -11.78 6.30
N THR A 187 11.86 -10.94 6.04
CA THR A 187 12.21 -9.82 6.93
C THR A 187 11.13 -8.74 6.92
N ALA A 188 10.55 -8.41 5.77
CA ALA A 188 9.44 -7.44 5.70
C ALA A 188 8.23 -7.88 6.52
N VAL A 189 7.84 -9.16 6.40
CA VAL A 189 6.77 -9.76 7.23
C VAL A 189 7.16 -9.80 8.71
N LEU A 190 8.42 -10.10 9.02
CA LEU A 190 8.91 -10.11 10.41
C LEU A 190 8.85 -8.72 11.05
N SER A 191 9.33 -7.68 10.36
CA SER A 191 9.28 -6.29 10.83
C SER A 191 7.85 -5.84 11.09
N SER A 192 6.93 -6.18 10.18
CA SER A 192 5.50 -5.91 10.33
C SER A 192 4.91 -6.61 11.55
N ARG A 193 5.15 -7.91 11.71
CA ARG A 193 4.66 -8.67 12.87
C ARG A 193 5.27 -8.19 14.18
N TYR A 194 6.54 -7.77 14.16
CA TYR A 194 7.20 -7.20 15.32
C TYR A 194 6.47 -5.95 15.82
N LEU A 195 6.20 -4.99 14.91
CA LEU A 195 5.43 -3.80 15.25
C LEU A 195 3.99 -4.14 15.65
N PHE A 196 3.32 -5.03 14.92
CA PHE A 196 1.96 -5.46 15.22
C PHE A 196 1.85 -6.01 16.65
N GLU A 197 2.75 -6.91 17.05
CA GLU A 197 2.77 -7.48 18.40
C GLU A 197 3.07 -6.41 19.47
N ALA A 198 3.93 -5.44 19.16
CA ALA A 198 4.25 -4.35 20.07
C ALA A 198 3.11 -3.33 20.26
N LEU A 199 2.23 -3.17 19.26
CA LEU A 199 1.20 -2.13 19.20
C LEU A 199 -0.23 -2.64 19.47
N LYS A 200 -0.52 -3.91 19.18
CA LYS A 200 -1.86 -4.51 19.41
C LYS A 200 -2.39 -4.42 20.85
N PRO A 201 -1.57 -4.30 21.93
CA PRO A 201 -2.12 -4.06 23.27
C PRO A 201 -2.65 -2.64 23.48
N HIS A 202 -2.27 -1.69 22.62
CA HIS A 202 -2.57 -0.27 22.76
C HIS A 202 -3.61 0.23 21.75
N TYR A 203 -3.78 -0.49 20.64
CA TYR A 203 -4.70 -0.14 19.57
C TYR A 203 -5.49 -1.37 19.12
N PRO A 204 -6.81 -1.25 18.89
CA PRO A 204 -7.53 -2.23 18.09
C PRO A 204 -6.95 -2.30 16.68
N THR A 205 -7.16 -3.45 16.02
CA THR A 205 -6.58 -3.72 14.69
C THR A 205 -7.65 -4.09 13.70
N LEU A 206 -7.45 -3.73 12.43
CA LEU A 206 -8.36 -4.09 11.35
C LEU A 206 -7.69 -5.03 10.33
N PRO A 207 -8.47 -5.89 9.67
CA PRO A 207 -9.77 -6.40 10.11
C PRO A 207 -9.69 -6.97 11.54
N ALA A 208 -10.79 -6.89 12.29
CA ALA A 208 -10.86 -7.16 13.73
C ALA A 208 -10.70 -8.64 14.12
N CYS A 209 -10.01 -9.44 13.31
CA CYS A 209 -9.98 -10.91 13.21
C CYS A 209 -9.53 -11.68 14.47
N GLY A 210 -10.04 -11.35 15.66
CA GLY A 210 -9.82 -12.02 16.94
C GLY A 210 -8.37 -12.38 17.24
N GLY A 211 -7.39 -11.68 16.66
CA GLY A 211 -5.97 -12.00 16.72
C GLY A 211 -5.53 -13.32 16.06
N LYS A 212 -6.37 -14.01 15.27
CA LYS A 212 -6.06 -15.35 14.74
C LYS A 212 -5.41 -15.36 13.37
N SER A 213 -5.65 -14.34 12.53
CA SER A 213 -5.07 -14.27 11.19
C SER A 213 -3.68 -13.63 11.24
N PRO A 214 -2.61 -14.33 10.80
CA PRO A 214 -1.27 -13.75 10.78
C PRO A 214 -1.19 -12.56 9.82
N ARG A 215 -0.63 -11.44 10.29
CA ARG A 215 -0.32 -10.30 9.42
C ARG A 215 0.85 -10.60 8.49
N MET A 216 0.84 -9.99 7.31
CA MET A 216 1.89 -10.11 6.31
C MET A 216 2.85 -8.91 6.42
N HIS A 217 3.22 -8.26 5.32
CA HIS A 217 4.17 -7.14 5.31
C HIS A 217 3.59 -5.82 5.87
N GLU A 218 2.28 -5.77 6.09
CA GLU A 218 1.55 -4.61 6.60
C GLU A 218 0.42 -5.02 7.56
N PHE A 219 -0.09 -4.06 8.33
CA PHE A 219 -1.26 -4.22 9.20
C PHE A 219 -1.97 -2.89 9.43
N ILE A 220 -3.22 -2.93 9.90
CA ILE A 220 -4.03 -1.73 10.14
C ILE A 220 -4.30 -1.57 11.64
N LEU A 221 -4.02 -0.39 12.18
CA LEU A 221 -4.47 0.06 13.50
C LEU A 221 -5.73 0.94 13.35
N THR A 222 -6.60 0.89 14.34
CA THR A 222 -7.75 1.80 14.49
C THR A 222 -7.84 2.27 15.94
N LEU A 223 -8.78 3.16 16.25
CA LEU A 223 -9.15 3.51 17.62
C LEU A 223 -10.38 2.71 18.08
N GLU A 224 -10.60 2.66 19.39
CA GLU A 224 -11.83 2.07 19.96
C GLU A 224 -13.02 2.97 19.69
N GLU A 225 -14.24 2.41 19.68
CA GLU A 225 -15.46 3.20 19.45
C GLU A 225 -15.61 4.33 20.47
N THR A 226 -15.28 4.06 21.74
CA THR A 226 -15.30 5.06 22.82
C THR A 226 -14.30 6.20 22.61
N ASP A 227 -13.21 5.96 21.88
CA ASP A 227 -12.28 7.04 21.53
C ASP A 227 -12.86 7.94 20.44
N PHE A 228 -13.51 7.35 19.43
CA PHE A 228 -14.18 8.14 18.41
C PHE A 228 -15.28 9.01 19.02
N GLU A 229 -16.14 8.45 19.86
CA GLU A 229 -17.21 9.19 20.56
C GLU A 229 -16.65 10.36 21.37
N ARG A 230 -15.60 10.13 22.16
CA ARG A 230 -14.95 11.17 22.97
C ARG A 230 -14.32 12.28 22.13
N LEU A 231 -13.74 11.94 20.98
CA LEU A 231 -13.16 12.92 20.07
C LEU A 231 -14.24 13.74 19.36
N GLU A 232 -15.38 13.13 19.04
CA GLU A 232 -16.55 13.84 18.50
C GLU A 232 -17.14 14.82 19.53
N GLU A 233 -17.24 14.42 20.80
CA GLU A 233 -17.64 15.31 21.91
C GLU A 233 -16.65 16.48 22.10
N ALA A 234 -15.35 16.24 21.83
CA ALA A 234 -14.32 17.27 21.84
C ALA A 234 -14.35 18.18 20.59
N GLY A 235 -15.29 17.98 19.66
CA GLY A 235 -15.49 18.82 18.48
C GLY A 235 -14.77 18.34 17.21
N ILE A 236 -14.11 17.18 17.23
CA ILE A 236 -13.40 16.63 16.06
C ILE A 236 -14.36 15.69 15.31
N PRO A 237 -14.78 16.02 14.07
CA PRO A 237 -15.69 15.15 13.32
C PRO A 237 -15.09 13.77 13.11
N ARG A 238 -15.90 12.71 13.27
CA ARG A 238 -15.46 11.31 13.14
C ARG A 238 -14.59 11.03 11.91
N ALA A 239 -15.01 11.54 10.75
CA ALA A 239 -14.32 11.35 9.48
C ALA A 239 -12.93 12.01 9.42
N GLN A 240 -12.66 12.97 10.31
CA GLN A 240 -11.37 13.67 10.41
C GLN A 240 -10.45 13.08 11.48
N VAL A 241 -10.96 12.22 12.37
CA VAL A 241 -10.16 11.67 13.49
C VAL A 241 -8.88 10.99 12.98
N ILE A 242 -8.99 10.02 12.07
CA ILE A 242 -7.83 9.26 11.58
C ILE A 242 -6.87 10.12 10.73
N PRO A 243 -7.35 11.01 9.83
CA PRO A 243 -6.51 12.04 9.23
C PRO A 243 -5.72 12.89 10.24
N GLN A 244 -6.36 13.33 11.32
CA GLN A 244 -5.72 14.14 12.37
C GLN A 244 -4.71 13.33 13.20
N VAL A 245 -5.01 12.08 13.53
CA VAL A 245 -4.02 11.17 14.13
C VAL A 245 -2.81 11.00 13.20
N GLY A 246 -3.04 10.90 11.89
CA GLY A 246 -1.98 10.89 10.88
C GLY A 246 -1.07 12.13 10.96
N LYS A 247 -1.63 13.32 11.23
CA LYS A 247 -0.83 14.56 11.38
C LYS A 247 0.09 14.53 12.58
N LEU A 248 -0.29 13.88 13.69
CA LEU A 248 0.58 13.75 14.87
C LEU A 248 1.89 13.02 14.57
N PHE A 249 1.91 12.07 13.61
CA PHE A 249 3.17 11.41 13.21
C PHE A 249 4.24 12.41 12.77
N LEU A 250 3.83 13.51 12.12
CA LEU A 250 4.72 14.55 11.64
C LEU A 250 5.46 15.23 12.79
N ASP A 251 4.80 15.39 13.95
CA ASP A 251 5.40 15.99 15.14
C ASP A 251 6.45 15.09 15.81
N PHE A 252 6.37 13.78 15.58
CA PHE A 252 7.40 12.82 15.97
C PHE A 252 8.49 12.66 14.90
N GLY A 253 8.45 13.45 13.81
CA GLY A 253 9.41 13.38 12.72
C GLY A 253 9.21 12.21 11.77
N PHE A 254 8.03 11.57 11.81
CA PHE A 254 7.64 10.50 10.90
C PHE A 254 6.68 11.02 9.84
N HIS A 255 6.82 10.56 8.60
CA HIS A 255 5.71 10.66 7.67
C HIS A 255 4.56 9.78 8.19
N ALA A 256 3.33 10.25 8.03
CA ALA A 256 2.16 9.44 8.38
C ALA A 256 2.18 8.10 7.63
N PRO A 257 1.72 7.00 8.26
CA PRO A 257 1.40 5.77 7.53
C PRO A 257 0.28 6.01 6.52
N THR A 258 -0.16 4.98 5.79
CA THR A 258 -1.32 5.13 4.91
C THR A 258 -2.56 5.42 5.77
N VAL A 259 -3.26 6.52 5.48
CA VAL A 259 -4.37 7.04 6.26
C VAL A 259 -5.69 6.75 5.55
N ALA A 260 -6.70 6.27 6.28
CA ALA A 260 -8.07 6.09 5.80
C ALA A 260 -8.21 5.20 4.55
N PHE A 261 -7.28 4.25 4.35
CA PHE A 261 -7.32 3.26 3.29
C PHE A 261 -6.58 1.97 3.70
N PRO A 262 -7.07 0.77 3.35
CA PRO A 262 -8.38 0.51 2.71
C PRO A 262 -9.57 0.76 3.63
N GLU A 263 -9.33 0.83 4.94
CA GLU A 263 -10.34 1.12 5.96
C GLU A 263 -10.40 2.62 6.25
N VAL A 264 -11.58 3.22 6.13
CA VAL A 264 -11.78 4.68 6.28
C VAL A 264 -11.36 5.17 7.67
N PHE A 265 -11.46 4.29 8.67
CA PHE A 265 -11.05 4.55 10.04
C PHE A 265 -9.73 3.86 10.44
N GLY A 266 -8.89 3.50 9.46
CA GLY A 266 -7.64 2.78 9.68
C GLY A 266 -6.37 3.58 9.37
N LEU A 267 -5.30 3.26 10.10
CA LEU A 267 -3.92 3.62 9.82
C LEU A 267 -3.15 2.35 9.41
N MET A 268 -2.78 2.24 8.14
CA MET A 268 -2.08 1.06 7.60
C MET A 268 -0.57 1.27 7.59
N ILE A 269 0.13 0.41 8.33
CA ILE A 269 1.57 0.48 8.60
C ILE A 269 2.30 -0.64 7.85
N GLU A 270 3.30 -0.27 7.04
CA GLU A 270 4.20 -1.17 6.32
C GLU A 270 5.66 -0.77 6.63
N PRO A 271 6.37 -1.45 7.55
CA PRO A 271 7.73 -1.07 7.91
C PRO A 271 8.79 -1.50 6.89
N THR A 272 8.49 -2.45 6.00
CA THR A 272 9.47 -3.09 5.08
C THR A 272 10.62 -3.81 5.82
N GLU A 273 11.56 -4.35 5.06
CA GLU A 273 12.75 -5.06 5.53
C GLU A 273 13.98 -4.17 5.77
N SER A 274 13.92 -2.90 5.37
CA SER A 274 15.11 -2.04 5.28
C SER A 274 15.42 -1.25 6.57
N TYR A 275 14.53 -1.24 7.55
CA TYR A 275 14.72 -0.52 8.81
C TYR A 275 15.36 -1.40 9.88
N ALA A 276 16.26 -0.82 10.66
CA ALA A 276 16.87 -1.52 11.78
C ALA A 276 15.90 -1.64 12.97
N LYS A 277 16.14 -2.63 13.84
CA LYS A 277 15.26 -2.89 15.00
C LYS A 277 15.09 -1.66 15.90
N ASN A 278 16.15 -0.89 16.15
CA ASN A 278 16.09 0.32 16.97
C ASN A 278 15.22 1.41 16.33
N GLU A 279 15.15 1.48 14.99
CA GLU A 279 14.24 2.39 14.29
C GLU A 279 12.78 1.92 14.45
N LEU A 280 12.53 0.61 14.36
CA LEU A 280 11.20 0.03 14.63
C LEU A 280 10.77 0.25 16.09
N ASP A 281 11.70 0.11 17.05
CA ASP A 281 11.45 0.35 18.47
C ASP A 281 11.05 1.80 18.73
N ARG A 282 11.80 2.75 18.16
CA ARG A 282 11.49 4.18 18.27
C ARG A 282 10.14 4.52 17.63
N PHE A 283 9.83 3.94 16.48
CA PHE A 283 8.53 4.10 15.84
C PHE A 283 7.41 3.55 16.74
N ALA A 284 7.57 2.36 17.32
CA ALA A 284 6.58 1.78 18.22
C ALA A 284 6.37 2.64 19.48
N GLU A 285 7.44 3.19 20.06
CA GLU A 285 7.37 4.13 21.18
C GLU A 285 6.58 5.38 20.80
N ALA A 286 6.88 6.00 19.65
CA ALA A 286 6.14 7.16 19.15
C ALA A 286 4.64 6.87 18.96
N VAL A 287 4.29 5.73 18.35
CA VAL A 287 2.88 5.35 18.13
C VAL A 287 2.14 5.10 19.45
N LYS A 288 2.80 4.52 20.46
CA LYS A 288 2.23 4.39 21.81
C LYS A 288 2.03 5.75 22.46
N THR A 289 2.99 6.66 22.32
CA THR A 289 2.85 8.02 22.85
C THR A 289 1.76 8.82 22.14
N ILE A 290 1.53 8.61 20.84
CA ILE A 290 0.37 9.17 20.13
C ILE A 290 -0.94 8.70 20.79
N ARG A 291 -1.02 7.42 21.22
CA ARG A 291 -2.20 6.90 21.94
C ARG A 291 -2.42 7.67 23.23
N GLU A 292 -1.36 7.85 24.01
CA GLU A 292 -1.42 8.60 25.27
C GLU A 292 -1.86 10.06 25.03
N ILE A 293 -1.39 10.72 23.95
CA ILE A 293 -1.80 12.08 23.62
C ILE A 293 -3.30 12.13 23.27
N ILE A 294 -3.80 11.17 22.47
CA ILE A 294 -5.23 11.05 22.16
C ILE A 294 -6.05 10.87 23.46
N GLU A 295 -5.53 10.14 24.44
CA GLU A 295 -6.17 9.94 25.74
C GLU A 295 -6.13 11.18 26.64
N GLU A 296 -4.98 11.84 26.75
CA GLU A 296 -4.75 12.93 27.71
C GLU A 296 -5.18 14.31 27.19
N CYS A 297 -5.04 14.58 25.89
CA CYS A 297 -5.26 15.90 25.29
C CYS A 297 -5.82 15.81 23.86
N PRO A 298 -7.13 15.53 23.71
CA PRO A 298 -7.83 15.51 22.42
C PRO A 298 -7.58 16.73 21.52
N GLN A 299 -7.42 17.91 22.12
CA GLN A 299 -7.19 19.18 21.40
C GLN A 299 -5.90 19.15 20.57
N ALA A 300 -4.91 18.34 20.95
CA ALA A 300 -3.68 18.17 20.19
C ALA A 300 -3.92 17.63 18.78
N LEU A 301 -5.03 16.92 18.53
CA LEU A 301 -5.37 16.43 17.19
C LEU A 301 -5.88 17.57 16.30
N GLU A 302 -6.50 18.60 16.88
CA GLU A 302 -7.04 19.72 16.11
C GLU A 302 -5.94 20.66 15.62
N SER A 303 -4.97 20.96 16.49
CA SER A 303 -3.83 21.85 16.21
C SER A 303 -2.66 21.14 15.51
N ALA A 304 -2.66 19.80 15.45
CA ALA A 304 -1.63 19.07 14.71
C ALA A 304 -1.66 19.40 13.20
N PRO A 305 -0.49 19.42 12.53
CA PRO A 305 0.87 19.29 13.09
C PRO A 305 1.40 20.60 13.71
N HIS A 306 2.22 20.50 14.74
CA HIS A 306 2.75 21.64 15.49
C HIS A 306 4.10 22.12 14.95
N PHE A 307 4.93 21.23 14.42
CA PHE A 307 6.33 21.54 14.11
C PHE A 307 6.66 21.75 12.63
N THR A 308 5.73 21.43 11.74
CA THR A 308 5.88 21.61 10.29
C THR A 308 5.70 23.08 9.89
N PRO A 309 6.16 23.49 8.68
CA PRO A 309 5.94 24.85 8.19
C PRO A 309 4.48 25.12 7.78
N ILE A 310 3.75 24.05 7.45
CA ILE A 310 2.40 24.07 6.91
C ILE A 310 1.57 23.15 7.79
N ASP A 311 0.47 23.70 8.32
CA ASP A 311 -0.44 22.97 9.20
C ASP A 311 -1.48 22.23 8.37
N ARG A 312 -2.16 22.96 7.47
CA ARG A 312 -3.24 22.45 6.64
C ARG A 312 -3.07 22.90 5.19
N VAL A 313 -3.36 21.98 4.28
CA VAL A 313 -3.38 22.23 2.83
C VAL A 313 -4.83 22.25 2.36
N ASP A 314 -5.19 23.20 1.51
CA ASP A 314 -6.53 23.24 0.92
C ASP A 314 -6.62 22.27 -0.27
N GLU A 315 -6.79 20.99 0.06
CA GLU A 315 -6.92 19.91 -0.93
C GLU A 315 -8.18 20.07 -1.79
N VAL A 316 -9.25 20.68 -1.25
CA VAL A 316 -10.51 20.86 -1.97
C VAL A 316 -10.32 21.89 -3.09
N ALA A 317 -9.73 23.04 -2.79
CA ALA A 317 -9.44 24.04 -3.79
C ALA A 317 -8.43 23.53 -4.83
N ALA A 318 -7.39 22.81 -4.40
CA ALA A 318 -6.39 22.23 -5.29
C ALA A 318 -7.01 21.22 -6.29
N ASN A 319 -7.92 20.37 -5.83
CA ASN A 319 -8.61 19.40 -6.69
C ASN A 319 -9.63 20.05 -7.64
N ARG A 320 -10.28 21.15 -7.23
CA ARG A 320 -11.26 21.85 -8.07
C ARG A 320 -10.62 22.79 -9.09
N ASN A 321 -9.48 23.39 -8.75
CA ASN A 321 -8.78 24.38 -9.57
C ASN A 321 -7.42 23.82 -10.01
N LEU A 322 -7.46 22.73 -10.78
CA LEU A 322 -6.27 22.01 -11.22
C LEU A 322 -5.36 22.88 -12.09
N CYS A 323 -4.16 23.18 -11.57
CA CYS A 323 -3.08 23.77 -12.34
C CYS A 323 -2.16 22.65 -12.88
N LEU A 324 -2.34 22.27 -14.15
CA LEU A 324 -1.57 21.17 -14.77
C LEU A 324 -0.20 21.61 -15.31
N ARG A 325 0.00 22.92 -15.47
CA ARG A 325 1.24 23.51 -15.94
C ARG A 325 1.36 24.90 -15.36
N ASP A 326 2.54 25.19 -14.84
CA ASP A 326 2.92 26.54 -14.43
C ASP A 326 4.29 26.89 -15.06
N GLN A 327 4.52 28.18 -15.33
CA GLN A 327 5.82 28.67 -15.78
C GLN A 327 6.60 29.18 -14.58
N LEU A 328 7.67 28.48 -14.23
CA LEU A 328 8.56 28.88 -13.14
C LEU A 328 9.79 29.59 -13.72
N ASP A 329 9.91 30.90 -13.53
CA ASP A 329 11.11 31.65 -13.90
C ASP A 329 12.24 31.51 -12.86
N HIS A 330 11.88 31.08 -11.64
CA HIS A 330 12.78 30.68 -10.56
C HIS A 330 12.07 29.69 -9.63
N LEU A 331 12.83 28.93 -8.84
CA LEU A 331 12.24 28.04 -7.84
C LEU A 331 11.60 28.85 -6.71
N PRO A 332 10.40 28.48 -6.23
CA PRO A 332 9.78 29.15 -5.10
C PRO A 332 10.62 28.96 -3.84
N SER A 333 10.61 29.96 -2.95
CA SER A 333 11.20 29.83 -1.62
C SER A 333 10.43 28.77 -0.83
N LEU A 334 11.14 27.77 -0.33
CA LEU A 334 10.53 26.74 0.50
C LEU A 334 10.34 27.26 1.93
N PRO A 335 9.18 27.01 2.55
CA PRO A 335 8.97 27.38 3.93
C PRO A 335 9.84 26.50 4.85
N PHE A 336 10.29 27.05 5.97
CA PHE A 336 11.16 26.35 6.91
C PHE A 336 10.37 25.70 8.04
N ASN A 337 10.74 24.47 8.42
CA ASN A 337 10.15 23.80 9.57
C ASN A 337 10.34 24.64 10.84
N ARG A 338 9.27 24.74 11.66
CA ARG A 338 9.34 25.35 13.00
C ARG A 338 10.30 24.56 13.89
N VAL A 339 10.32 23.23 13.76
CA VAL A 339 11.37 22.35 14.30
C VAL A 339 11.92 21.44 13.20
N LYS A 340 13.24 21.42 13.02
CA LYS A 340 13.87 20.58 11.98
C LYS A 340 13.69 19.09 12.30
N PRO A 341 13.43 18.21 11.31
CA PRO A 341 13.32 16.76 11.52
C PRO A 341 14.55 16.13 12.18
N SER A 342 15.76 16.64 11.90
CA SER A 342 16.98 16.16 12.56
C SER A 342 16.96 16.40 14.08
N VAL A 343 16.39 17.52 14.51
CA VAL A 343 16.24 17.82 15.94
C VAL A 343 15.22 16.86 16.55
N LEU A 344 14.07 16.64 15.91
CA LEU A 344 13.07 15.66 16.39
C LEU A 344 13.66 14.24 16.49
N LYS A 345 14.53 13.85 15.57
CA LYS A 345 15.22 12.56 15.59
C LYS A 345 16.13 12.39 16.82
N ASP A 346 16.78 13.47 17.26
CA ASP A 346 17.71 13.45 18.38
C ASP A 346 17.02 13.57 19.76
N LEU A 347 15.76 14.04 19.79
CA LEU A 347 14.96 14.10 21.02
C LEU A 347 14.42 12.72 21.43
N SER A 348 14.22 12.51 22.73
CA SER A 348 13.47 11.36 23.22
C SER A 348 11.97 11.53 22.93
N ILE A 349 11.23 10.43 22.77
CA ILE A 349 9.78 10.48 22.53
C ILE A 349 9.03 11.23 23.65
N PRO A 350 9.35 11.05 24.95
CA PRO A 350 8.72 11.82 26.02
C PRO A 350 8.97 13.34 25.94
N GLU A 351 10.15 13.76 25.50
CA GLU A 351 10.47 15.18 25.31
C GLU A 351 9.67 15.78 24.13
N ILE A 352 9.44 15.01 23.07
CA ILE A 352 8.56 15.42 21.97
C ILE A 352 7.11 15.57 22.47
N LYS A 353 6.58 14.58 23.23
CA LYS A 353 5.24 14.65 23.85
C LYS A 353 5.08 15.93 24.65
N LYS A 354 6.05 16.24 25.52
CA LYS A 354 6.05 17.44 26.35
C LYS A 354 5.91 18.71 25.51
N ARG A 355 6.69 18.84 24.43
CA ARG A 355 6.63 20.00 23.53
C ARG A 355 5.30 20.13 22.79
N ILE A 356 4.71 19.01 22.38
CA ILE A 356 3.37 19.01 21.78
C ILE A 356 2.35 19.57 22.80
N LEU A 357 2.34 19.05 24.02
CA LEU A 357 1.42 19.49 25.07
C LEU A 357 1.64 20.96 25.48
N GLU A 358 2.89 21.43 25.47
CA GLU A 358 3.21 22.86 25.69
C GLU A 358 2.68 23.74 24.55
N SER A 359 2.79 23.29 23.30
CA SER A 359 2.26 24.01 22.12
C SER A 359 0.74 24.20 22.24
N VAL A 360 0.00 23.13 22.56
CA VAL A 360 -1.46 23.19 22.72
C VAL A 360 -1.87 24.17 23.82
N ARG A 361 -1.14 24.19 24.96
CA ARG A 361 -1.42 25.12 26.07
C ARG A 361 -1.10 26.58 25.76
N SER A 362 -0.27 26.85 24.76
CA SER A 362 0.09 28.22 24.36
C SER A 362 -0.88 28.83 23.35
N GLU A 363 -1.68 28.00 22.68
CA GLU A 363 -2.67 28.41 21.68
C GLU A 363 -4.09 28.58 22.26
N GLY A 364 -4.41 27.90 23.37
CA GLY A 364 -5.65 28.05 24.14
C GLY A 364 -5.54 29.08 25.25
#